data_AF-A0A3G9ILS3-F1
#
_entry.id   AF-A0A3G9ILS3-F1
#
_cell.length_a   1.000
_cell.length_b   1.000
_cell.length_c   1.000
_cell.angle_alpha   90.00
_cell.angle_beta   90.00
_cell.angle_gamma   90.00
#
_symmetry.space_group_name_H-M   'P 1'
#
loop_
_entity.id
_entity.type
_entity.pdbx_description
1 polymer ?
#
loop_
_entity_poly.entity_id
_entity_poly.type
_entity_poly.pdbx_seq_one_letter_code
_entity_poly.pdbx_strand_id
1 'polypeptide(L)'
;MAKRNYFQWKKEFADASKIQGFDIELNQESTKRIDRLVNHYEKSILSHLDEEYLRKTSWSDRIADRMAYFGGSWRFIIYFAIFLVVWITWNEVPFTPFHFDNAPFILLNLCLSFVAAFQAPVIMMSQNRQAARDKHESIIDFAINYKAEQEIDDMQSHLHRIESELLEVKKLLLAFSPQNNNPED
;
A
#
# COMPACT_ATOMS: atom_id res chain seq x y z
N MET A 1 -36.99 -0.50 47.87
CA MET A 1 -35.56 -0.89 47.79
C MET A 1 -35.26 -1.20 46.32
N ALA A 2 -34.26 -0.69 45.62
CA ALA A 2 -33.27 0.34 45.82
C ALA A 2 -32.95 0.89 44.41
N LYS A 3 -32.91 2.22 44.23
CA LYS A 3 -32.53 2.85 42.95
C LYS A 3 -31.04 2.61 42.72
N ARG A 4 -30.68 1.69 41.82
CA ARG A 4 -29.29 1.50 41.39
C ARG A 4 -28.95 2.61 40.38
N ASN A 5 -28.03 3.48 40.78
CA ASN A 5 -27.68 4.71 40.05
C ASN A 5 -26.99 4.40 38.71
N TYR A 6 -27.45 5.07 37.65
CA TYR A 6 -26.92 5.08 36.28
C TYR A 6 -25.38 5.27 36.19
N PHE A 7 -24.77 5.90 37.20
CA PHE A 7 -23.33 6.13 37.29
C PHE A 7 -22.49 4.88 37.56
N GLN A 8 -23.05 3.80 38.12
CA GLN A 8 -22.30 2.56 38.34
C GLN A 8 -22.11 1.76 37.06
N TRP A 9 -23.07 1.82 36.12
CA TRP A 9 -23.00 1.13 34.84
C TRP A 9 -21.79 1.60 34.02
N LYS A 10 -21.54 2.92 33.95
CA LYS A 10 -20.37 3.45 33.22
C LYS A 10 -19.02 2.99 33.80
N LYS A 11 -18.96 2.60 35.07
CA LYS A 11 -17.74 2.06 35.71
C LYS A 11 -17.54 0.56 35.42
N GLU A 12 -18.63 -0.21 35.31
CA GLU A 12 -18.55 -1.64 34.93
C GLU A 12 -18.15 -1.83 33.46
N PHE A 13 -18.52 -0.91 32.56
CA PHE A 13 -18.09 -0.95 31.15
C PHE A 13 -16.72 -0.32 30.89
N ALA A 14 -16.13 0.34 31.90
CA ALA A 14 -14.75 0.81 31.83
C ALA A 14 -13.73 -0.29 32.20
N ASP A 15 -14.17 -1.38 32.82
CA ASP A 15 -13.32 -2.51 33.24
C ASP A 15 -13.39 -3.71 32.27
N ALA A 16 -14.31 -3.67 31.30
CA ALA A 16 -14.53 -4.76 30.33
C ALA A 16 -13.71 -4.63 29.03
N SER A 17 -12.71 -3.73 28.98
CA SER A 17 -11.84 -3.52 27.80
C SER A 17 -10.56 -4.36 27.82
N LYS A 18 -10.56 -5.53 28.48
CA LYS A 18 -9.45 -6.49 28.38
C LYS A 18 -9.79 -7.58 27.36
N ILE A 19 -9.59 -7.25 26.08
CA ILE A 19 -9.41 -8.28 25.05
C ILE A 19 -7.93 -8.63 25.01
N GLN A 20 -7.66 -9.90 25.30
CA GLN A 20 -6.34 -10.50 25.44
C GLN A 20 -5.64 -10.55 24.06
N GLY A 21 -4.60 -9.74 23.83
CA GLY A 21 -3.67 -9.96 22.71
C GLY A 21 -3.00 -8.74 22.05
N PHE A 22 -3.52 -7.52 22.21
CA PHE A 22 -2.89 -6.30 21.68
C PHE A 22 -3.14 -5.14 22.65
N ASP A 23 -2.21 -4.89 23.57
CA ASP A 23 -2.25 -3.77 24.52
C ASP A 23 -1.84 -2.46 23.83
N ILE A 24 -2.66 -1.97 22.91
CA ILE A 24 -2.63 -0.57 22.51
C ILE A 24 -3.93 0.05 23.02
N GLU A 25 -3.86 0.68 24.19
CA GLU A 25 -4.94 1.54 24.67
C GLU A 25 -5.16 2.67 23.65
N LEU A 26 -6.19 2.54 22.81
CA LEU A 26 -6.63 3.60 21.92
C LEU A 26 -7.32 4.70 22.75
N ASN A 27 -6.49 5.51 23.42
CA ASN A 27 -6.89 6.76 24.04
C ASN A 27 -7.62 7.63 23.00
N GLN A 28 -8.67 8.36 23.40
CA GLN A 28 -9.38 9.33 22.54
C GLN A 28 -8.43 10.32 21.83
N GLU A 29 -7.24 10.55 22.40
CA GLU A 29 -6.19 11.33 21.77
C GLU A 29 -5.61 10.67 20.51
N SER A 30 -5.48 9.34 20.50
CA SER A 30 -4.98 8.52 19.37
C SER A 30 -5.96 8.54 18.21
N THR A 31 -7.26 8.40 18.47
CA THR A 31 -8.32 8.47 17.45
C THR A 31 -8.37 9.86 16.81
N LYS A 32 -8.32 10.93 17.61
CA LYS A 32 -8.24 12.32 17.12
C LYS A 32 -6.93 12.65 16.40
N ARG A 33 -5.85 11.92 16.67
CA ARG A 33 -4.60 12.02 15.91
C ARG A 33 -4.75 11.35 14.56
N ILE A 34 -5.34 10.15 14.51
CA ILE A 34 -5.60 9.45 13.25
C ILE A 34 -6.55 10.26 12.36
N ASP A 35 -7.62 10.83 12.93
CA ASP A 35 -8.59 11.63 12.17
C ASP A 35 -7.98 12.92 11.60
N ARG A 36 -7.03 13.52 12.34
CA ARG A 36 -6.22 14.65 11.84
C ARG A 36 -5.21 14.21 10.79
N LEU A 37 -4.64 13.01 10.91
CA LEU A 37 -3.74 12.46 9.91
C LEU A 37 -4.53 12.20 8.62
N VAL A 38 -5.68 11.53 8.68
CA VAL A 38 -6.54 11.28 7.51
C VAL A 38 -6.94 12.59 6.82
N ASN A 39 -7.43 13.58 7.57
CA ASN A 39 -7.78 14.90 7.00
C ASN A 39 -6.57 15.66 6.44
N HIS A 40 -5.42 15.60 7.12
CA HIS A 40 -4.19 16.19 6.60
C HIS A 40 -3.72 15.45 5.33
N TYR A 41 -3.90 14.13 5.24
CA TYR A 41 -3.56 13.33 4.08
C TYR A 41 -4.52 13.49 2.91
N GLU A 42 -5.83 13.68 3.15
CA GLU A 42 -6.80 14.02 2.09
C GLU A 42 -6.39 15.34 1.40
N LYS A 43 -6.04 16.35 2.21
CA LYS A 43 -5.50 17.62 1.71
C LYS A 43 -4.14 17.45 1.03
N SER A 44 -3.33 16.50 1.51
CA SER A 44 -2.01 16.16 0.98
C SER A 44 -2.08 15.37 -0.34
N ILE A 45 -3.07 14.51 -0.55
CA ILE A 45 -3.28 13.78 -1.81
C ILE A 45 -3.64 14.77 -2.92
N LEU A 46 -4.49 15.75 -2.61
CA LEU A 46 -4.83 16.83 -3.54
C LEU A 46 -3.64 17.75 -3.85
N SER A 47 -2.73 17.99 -2.89
CA SER A 47 -1.50 18.76 -3.16
C SER A 47 -0.39 17.94 -3.81
N HIS A 48 -0.27 16.63 -3.54
CA HIS A 48 0.79 15.77 -4.10
C HIS A 48 0.53 15.38 -5.55
N LEU A 49 -0.72 15.41 -6.02
CA LEU A 49 -1.01 15.37 -7.46
C LEU A 49 -0.38 16.57 -8.21
N ASP A 50 -0.15 17.69 -7.52
CA ASP A 50 0.41 18.92 -8.10
C ASP A 50 1.90 19.11 -7.75
N GLU A 51 2.36 18.83 -6.52
CA GLU A 51 3.71 19.15 -6.04
C GLU A 51 4.79 18.11 -6.42
N GLU A 52 4.45 16.82 -6.47
CA GLU A 52 5.41 15.76 -6.82
C GLU A 52 5.66 15.70 -8.34
N TYR A 53 4.69 16.15 -9.15
CA TYR A 53 4.83 16.28 -10.61
C TYR A 53 5.66 17.51 -11.00
N LEU A 54 5.57 18.61 -10.24
CA LEU A 54 6.22 19.88 -10.59
C LEU A 54 7.70 19.99 -10.16
N ARG A 55 8.18 19.18 -9.21
CA ARG A 55 9.48 19.47 -8.53
C ARG A 55 10.64 18.50 -8.75
N LYS A 56 10.55 17.49 -9.64
CA LYS A 56 11.69 16.57 -9.86
C LYS A 56 11.90 16.09 -11.29
N THR A 57 11.87 16.99 -12.25
CA THR A 57 12.40 16.73 -13.60
C THR A 57 13.89 17.13 -13.69
N SER A 58 14.73 16.61 -12.80
CA SER A 58 16.17 16.69 -13.01
C SER A 58 16.53 15.70 -14.12
N TRP A 59 17.05 16.19 -15.22
CA TRP A 59 17.36 15.45 -16.45
C TRP A 59 18.04 14.07 -16.25
N SER A 60 18.82 13.90 -15.17
CA SER A 60 19.46 12.65 -14.77
C SER A 60 18.48 11.52 -14.44
N ASP A 61 17.37 11.83 -13.75
CA ASP A 61 16.41 10.81 -13.29
C ASP A 61 15.68 10.21 -14.49
N ARG A 62 15.37 11.03 -15.51
CA ARG A 62 14.75 10.57 -16.77
C ARG A 62 15.66 9.69 -17.60
N ILE A 63 16.98 9.95 -17.58
CA ILE A 63 17.96 9.12 -18.27
C ILE A 63 18.14 7.80 -17.54
N ALA A 64 18.25 7.83 -16.20
CA ALA A 64 18.33 6.63 -15.38
C ALA A 64 17.09 5.74 -15.55
N ASP A 65 15.89 6.33 -15.61
CA ASP A 65 14.65 5.63 -15.92
C ASP A 65 14.67 4.91 -17.26
N ARG A 66 15.09 5.62 -18.31
CA ARG A 66 15.14 5.07 -19.65
C ARG A 66 16.23 4.00 -19.78
N MET A 67 17.36 4.15 -19.10
CA MET A 67 18.44 3.16 -19.04
C MET A 67 18.02 1.90 -18.28
N ALA A 68 17.33 2.04 -17.15
CA ALA A 68 16.81 0.90 -16.38
C ALA A 68 15.76 0.10 -17.17
N TYR A 69 14.84 0.80 -17.84
CA TYR A 69 13.84 0.16 -18.70
C TYR A 69 14.47 -0.52 -19.93
N PHE A 70 15.47 0.11 -20.54
CA PHE A 70 16.16 -0.43 -21.71
C PHE A 70 17.04 -1.65 -21.35
N GLY A 71 17.82 -1.56 -20.28
CA GLY A 71 18.69 -2.64 -19.82
C GLY A 71 17.95 -3.87 -19.29
N GLY A 72 16.70 -3.70 -18.80
CA GLY A 72 15.84 -4.80 -18.36
C GLY A 72 15.00 -5.45 -19.47
N SER A 73 15.07 -4.96 -20.71
CA SER A 73 14.25 -5.48 -21.80
C SER A 73 14.83 -6.75 -22.42
N TRP A 74 13.97 -7.75 -22.64
CA TRP A 74 14.33 -8.96 -23.40
C TRP A 74 14.91 -8.67 -24.79
N ARG A 75 14.50 -7.56 -25.43
CA ARG A 75 15.02 -7.17 -26.74
C ARG A 75 16.47 -6.70 -26.68
N PHE A 76 16.87 -6.02 -25.60
CA PHE A 76 18.25 -5.57 -25.39
C PHE A 76 19.20 -6.76 -25.25
N ILE A 77 18.81 -7.77 -24.48
CA ILE A 77 19.60 -9.00 -24.29
C ILE A 77 19.88 -9.68 -25.64
N ILE A 78 18.87 -9.77 -26.51
CA ILE A 78 19.00 -10.38 -27.83
C ILE A 78 19.97 -9.57 -28.72
N TYR A 79 19.82 -8.24 -28.79
CA TYR A 79 20.74 -7.40 -29.58
C TYR A 79 22.17 -7.44 -29.05
N PHE A 80 22.35 -7.45 -27.73
CA PHE A 80 23.65 -7.56 -27.09
C PHE A 80 24.32 -8.90 -27.39
N ALA A 81 23.57 -10.00 -27.33
CA ALA A 81 24.08 -11.33 -27.68
C ALA A 81 24.49 -11.41 -29.16
N ILE A 82 23.67 -10.88 -30.08
CA ILE A 82 24.01 -10.80 -31.51
C ILE A 82 25.29 -9.98 -31.71
N PHE A 83 25.41 -8.83 -31.05
CA PHE A 83 26.60 -7.98 -31.11
C PHE A 83 27.86 -8.74 -30.68
N LEU A 84 27.80 -9.49 -29.56
CA LEU A 84 28.94 -10.31 -29.11
C LEU A 84 29.32 -11.38 -30.14
N VAL A 85 28.34 -12.08 -30.72
CA VAL A 85 28.59 -13.09 -31.75
C VAL A 85 29.23 -12.46 -33.00
N VAL A 86 28.73 -11.31 -33.44
CA VAL A 86 29.31 -10.57 -34.58
C VAL A 86 30.73 -10.10 -34.27
N TRP A 87 30.99 -9.60 -33.06
CA TRP A 87 32.30 -9.14 -32.63
C TRP A 87 33.34 -10.26 -32.61
N ILE A 88 32.98 -11.42 -32.03
CA ILE A 88 33.83 -12.60 -32.00
C ILE A 88 34.09 -13.09 -33.43
N THR A 89 33.04 -13.22 -34.24
CA THR A 89 33.17 -13.67 -35.65
C THR A 89 34.04 -12.71 -36.46
N TRP A 90 33.91 -11.40 -36.27
CA TRP A 90 34.71 -10.40 -36.97
C TRP A 90 36.21 -10.48 -36.61
N ASN A 91 36.55 -10.73 -35.34
CA ASN A 91 37.94 -10.81 -34.88
C ASN A 91 38.60 -12.17 -35.16
N GLU A 92 37.83 -13.26 -35.24
CA GLU A 92 38.33 -14.62 -35.53
C GLU A 92 38.43 -14.92 -37.04
N VAL A 93 37.81 -14.11 -37.91
CA VAL A 93 37.88 -14.33 -39.35
C VAL A 93 39.27 -13.94 -39.88
N PRO A 94 40.03 -14.89 -40.47
CA PRO A 94 41.43 -14.69 -40.90
C PRO A 94 41.58 -13.78 -42.12
N PHE A 95 40.49 -13.20 -42.63
CA PHE A 95 40.45 -12.39 -43.84
C PHE A 95 40.87 -10.93 -43.60
N THR A 96 41.00 -10.50 -42.34
CA THR A 96 41.37 -9.12 -41.98
C THR A 96 42.81 -9.10 -41.42
N PRO A 97 43.77 -8.39 -42.03
CA PRO A 97 45.16 -8.35 -41.56
C PRO A 97 45.33 -7.65 -40.19
N PHE A 98 44.28 -7.01 -39.68
CA PHE A 98 44.24 -6.38 -38.36
C PHE A 98 43.41 -7.22 -37.40
N HIS A 99 44.07 -8.09 -36.64
CA HIS A 99 43.46 -8.81 -35.53
C HIS A 99 43.46 -7.89 -34.30
N PHE A 100 42.39 -7.13 -34.11
CA PHE A 100 42.28 -6.12 -33.06
C PHE A 100 42.12 -6.75 -31.66
N ASP A 101 41.45 -7.91 -31.57
CA ASP A 101 41.21 -8.65 -30.31
C ASP A 101 41.31 -10.16 -30.54
N ASN A 102 42.54 -10.71 -30.58
CA ASN A 102 42.78 -12.15 -30.69
C ASN A 102 42.34 -12.90 -29.42
N ALA A 103 41.97 -14.18 -29.53
CA ALA A 103 41.79 -15.07 -28.39
C ALA A 103 42.97 -14.93 -27.40
N PRO A 104 42.74 -14.59 -26.11
CA PRO A 104 41.51 -14.78 -25.32
C PRO A 104 40.54 -13.57 -25.19
N PHE A 105 40.51 -12.62 -26.13
CA PHE A 105 39.59 -11.46 -26.18
C PHE A 105 39.67 -10.50 -24.97
N ILE A 106 40.86 -9.93 -24.74
CA ILE A 106 41.12 -9.09 -23.56
C ILE A 106 40.27 -7.81 -23.53
N LEU A 107 39.99 -7.22 -24.70
CA LEU A 107 39.22 -5.97 -24.79
C LEU A 107 37.74 -6.21 -24.52
N LEU A 108 37.20 -7.28 -25.09
CA LEU A 108 35.82 -7.70 -24.84
C LEU A 108 35.60 -8.03 -23.36
N ASN A 109 36.54 -8.74 -22.74
CA ASN A 109 36.47 -9.09 -21.33
C ASN A 109 36.53 -7.86 -20.41
N LEU A 110 37.40 -6.88 -20.73
CA LEU A 110 37.48 -5.61 -20.00
C LEU A 110 36.15 -4.83 -20.10
N CYS A 111 35.58 -4.75 -21.30
CA CYS A 111 34.31 -4.06 -21.53
C CYS A 111 33.15 -4.70 -20.75
N LEU A 112 33.01 -6.03 -20.84
CA LEU A 112 31.99 -6.79 -20.10
C LEU A 112 32.11 -6.61 -18.59
N SER A 113 33.34 -6.61 -18.08
CA SER A 113 33.61 -6.40 -16.64
C SER A 113 33.15 -5.01 -16.17
N PHE A 114 33.39 -3.97 -16.98
CA PHE A 114 32.92 -2.62 -16.68
C PHE A 114 31.39 -2.53 -16.73
N VAL A 115 30.76 -3.09 -17.77
CA VAL A 115 29.28 -3.12 -17.87
C VAL A 115 28.67 -3.80 -16.65
N ALA A 116 29.19 -4.97 -16.25
CA ALA A 116 28.71 -5.69 -15.09
C ALA A 116 28.89 -4.91 -13.77
N ALA A 117 30.02 -4.21 -13.60
CA ALA A 117 30.27 -3.39 -12.42
C ALA A 117 29.25 -2.24 -12.26
N PHE A 118 28.81 -1.64 -13.37
CA PHE A 118 27.78 -0.59 -13.36
C PHE A 118 26.35 -1.12 -13.22
N GLN A 119 26.09 -2.41 -13.51
CA GLN A 119 24.75 -2.98 -13.41
C GLN A 119 24.22 -3.00 -11.97
N ALA A 120 25.01 -3.45 -10.99
CA ALA A 120 24.52 -3.61 -9.61
C ALA A 120 24.04 -2.29 -8.97
N PRO A 121 24.76 -1.16 -9.08
CA PRO A 121 24.28 0.14 -8.58
C PRO A 121 23.03 0.65 -9.30
N VAL A 122 22.94 0.48 -10.63
CA VAL A 122 21.78 0.91 -11.41
C VAL A 122 20.53 0.11 -11.02
N ILE A 123 20.69 -1.20 -10.86
CA ILE A 123 19.63 -2.09 -10.35
C ILE A 123 19.23 -1.64 -8.94
N MET A 124 20.20 -1.41 -8.04
CA MET A 124 19.94 -0.97 -6.66
C MET A 124 19.23 0.40 -6.60
N MET A 125 19.60 1.35 -7.46
CA MET A 125 18.91 2.65 -7.55
C MET A 125 17.46 2.47 -8.04
N SER A 126 17.24 1.61 -9.04
CA SER A 126 15.89 1.32 -9.55
C SER A 126 15.01 0.63 -8.49
N GLN A 127 15.60 -0.30 -7.73
CA GLN A 127 14.93 -1.01 -6.63
C GLN A 127 14.62 -0.07 -5.46
N ASN A 128 15.57 0.77 -5.04
CA ASN A 128 15.36 1.72 -3.94
C ASN A 128 14.19 2.68 -4.23
N ARG A 129 14.04 3.09 -5.50
CA ARG A 129 12.91 3.92 -5.92
C ARG A 129 11.58 3.15 -5.97
N GLN A 130 11.58 1.90 -6.40
CA GLN A 130 10.37 1.04 -6.34
C GLN A 130 9.95 0.84 -4.88
N ALA A 131 10.87 0.44 -4.00
CA ALA A 131 10.60 0.24 -2.58
C ALA A 131 10.05 1.50 -1.88
N ALA A 132 10.51 2.69 -2.27
CA ALA A 132 9.97 3.95 -1.75
C ALA A 132 8.49 4.16 -2.16
N ARG A 133 8.13 3.84 -3.41
CA ARG A 133 6.74 3.90 -3.88
C ARG A 133 5.87 2.83 -3.22
N ASP A 134 6.34 1.59 -3.17
CA ASP A 134 5.61 0.47 -2.56
C ASP A 134 5.32 0.74 -1.09
N LYS A 135 6.27 1.35 -0.37
CA LYS A 135 6.05 1.78 1.02
C LYS A 135 4.96 2.84 1.13
N HIS A 136 4.93 3.82 0.22
CA HIS A 136 3.91 4.86 0.24
C HIS A 136 2.53 4.28 -0.03
N GLU A 137 2.40 3.42 -1.04
CA GLU A 137 1.18 2.69 -1.38
C GLU A 137 0.70 1.83 -0.20
N SER A 138 1.60 1.09 0.46
CA SER A 138 1.22 0.29 1.64
C SER A 138 0.66 1.11 2.81
N ILE A 139 1.13 2.35 2.98
CA ILE A 139 0.63 3.25 4.04
C ILE A 139 -0.77 3.74 3.68
N ILE A 140 -1.01 4.03 2.40
CA ILE A 140 -2.33 4.45 1.90
C ILE A 140 -3.33 3.32 2.07
N ASP A 141 -2.98 2.11 1.63
CA ASP A 141 -3.84 0.94 1.76
C ASP A 141 -4.19 0.64 3.22
N PHE A 142 -3.21 0.78 4.12
CA PHE A 142 -3.45 0.66 5.56
C PHE A 142 -4.45 1.71 6.06
N ALA A 143 -4.31 2.97 5.65
CA ALA A 143 -5.20 4.04 6.08
C ALA A 143 -6.63 3.87 5.56
N ILE A 144 -6.80 3.45 4.30
CA ILE A 144 -8.11 3.15 3.71
C ILE A 144 -8.79 2.01 4.45
N ASN A 145 -8.08 0.90 4.67
CA ASN A 145 -8.62 -0.25 5.38
C ASN A 145 -9.01 0.10 6.82
N TYR A 146 -8.17 0.86 7.52
CA TYR A 146 -8.48 1.34 8.86
C TYR A 146 -9.74 2.22 8.89
N LYS A 147 -9.91 3.10 7.89
CA LYS A 147 -11.12 3.93 7.78
C LYS A 147 -12.36 3.10 7.48
N ALA A 148 -12.25 2.12 6.59
CA ALA A 148 -13.35 1.20 6.28
C ALA A 148 -13.76 0.38 7.51
N GLU A 149 -12.81 -0.10 8.31
CA GLU A 149 -13.08 -0.79 9.57
C GLU A 149 -13.86 0.11 10.55
N GLN A 150 -13.47 1.38 10.69
CA GLN A 150 -14.18 2.35 11.54
C GLN A 150 -15.60 2.61 11.04
N GLU A 151 -15.80 2.74 9.73
CA GLU A 151 -17.13 2.94 9.14
C GLU A 151 -18.03 1.71 9.33
N ILE A 152 -17.47 0.50 9.26
CA ILE A 152 -18.21 -0.74 9.55
C ILE A 152 -18.65 -0.78 11.02
N ASP A 153 -17.79 -0.39 11.96
CA ASP A 153 -18.13 -0.33 13.38
C ASP A 153 -19.26 0.69 13.65
N ASP A 154 -19.20 1.87 13.02
CA ASP A 154 -20.26 2.87 13.12
C ASP A 154 -21.59 2.37 12.53
N MET A 155 -21.54 1.70 11.38
CA MET A 155 -22.71 1.05 10.79
C MET A 155 -23.30 -0.03 11.71
N GLN A 156 -22.46 -0.85 12.35
CA GLN A 156 -22.91 -1.86 13.32
C GLN A 156 -23.60 -1.23 14.53
N SER A 157 -23.04 -0.14 15.06
CA SER A 157 -23.64 0.63 16.15
C SER A 157 -25.02 1.17 15.76
N HIS A 158 -25.16 1.72 14.54
CA HIS A 158 -26.43 2.19 14.02
C HIS A 158 -27.44 1.05 13.82
N LEU A 159 -27.01 -0.11 13.31
CA LEU A 159 -27.87 -1.29 13.16
C LEU A 159 -28.40 -1.80 14.51
N HIS A 160 -27.53 -1.90 15.52
CA HIS A 160 -27.94 -2.31 16.87
C HIS A 160 -28.94 -1.32 17.50
N ARG A 161 -28.77 -0.02 17.25
CA ARG A 161 -29.74 1.00 17.70
C ARG A 161 -31.10 0.80 17.03
N ILE A 162 -31.13 0.63 15.71
CA ILE A 162 -32.36 0.38 14.95
C ILE A 162 -33.06 -0.91 15.44
N GLU A 163 -32.29 -1.99 15.68
CA GLU A 163 -32.82 -3.24 16.21
C GLU A 163 -33.48 -3.04 17.58
N SER A 164 -32.86 -2.24 18.45
CA SER A 164 -33.41 -1.90 19.78
C SER A 164 -34.72 -1.12 19.66
N GLU A 165 -34.78 -0.10 18.80
CA GLU A 165 -36.00 0.68 18.56
C GLU A 165 -37.13 -0.18 17.98
N LEU A 166 -36.83 -1.07 17.02
CA LEU A 166 -37.81 -2.00 16.47
C LEU A 166 -38.36 -2.97 17.52
N LEU A 167 -37.53 -3.45 18.43
CA LEU A 167 -37.97 -4.30 19.54
C LEU A 167 -38.90 -3.53 20.49
N GLU A 168 -38.65 -2.26 20.74
CA GLU A 168 -39.51 -1.41 21.57
C GLU A 168 -40.86 -1.17 20.90
N VAL A 169 -40.87 -0.79 19.62
CA VAL A 169 -42.11 -0.61 18.83
C VAL A 169 -42.92 -1.91 18.80
N LYS A 170 -42.28 -3.06 18.59
CA LYS A 170 -42.95 -4.37 18.63
C LYS A 170 -43.61 -4.64 19.98
N LYS A 171 -42.95 -4.33 21.10
CA LYS A 171 -43.53 -4.48 22.44
C LYS A 171 -44.74 -3.55 22.63
N LEU A 172 -44.66 -2.31 22.16
CA LEU A 172 -45.77 -1.36 22.22
C LEU A 172 -46.96 -1.84 21.40
N LEU A 173 -46.74 -2.33 20.17
CA LEU A 173 -47.80 -2.89 19.33
C LEU A 173 -48.46 -4.12 19.98
N LEU A 174 -47.67 -5.03 20.57
CA LEU A 174 -48.22 -6.18 21.30
C LEU A 174 -49.03 -5.77 22.53
N ALA A 175 -48.63 -4.71 23.24
CA ALA A 175 -49.37 -4.17 24.37
C ALA A 175 -50.65 -3.44 23.95
N PHE A 176 -50.65 -2.82 22.76
CA PHE A 176 -51.80 -2.09 22.21
C PHE A 176 -52.81 -2.97 21.47
N SER A 177 -52.43 -4.17 21.04
CA SER A 177 -53.34 -5.16 20.46
C SER A 177 -54.17 -5.77 21.59
N PRO A 178 -55.40 -5.27 21.86
CA PRO A 178 -56.24 -5.82 22.92
C PRO A 178 -56.71 -7.19 22.44
N GLN A 179 -57.02 -8.07 23.38
CA GLN A 179 -57.72 -9.34 23.16
C GLN A 179 -58.80 -9.23 22.06
N ASN A 180 -58.47 -9.58 20.81
CA ASN A 180 -59.46 -10.01 19.82
C ASN A 180 -59.48 -11.54 19.79
N ASN A 181 -59.60 -12.11 20.99
CA ASN A 181 -59.93 -13.50 21.23
C ASN A 181 -61.00 -13.48 22.34
N ASN A 182 -62.16 -12.89 22.05
CA ASN A 182 -63.36 -13.30 22.75
C ASN A 182 -63.95 -14.46 21.92
N PRO A 183 -64.20 -15.64 22.52
CA PRO A 183 -64.88 -16.72 21.83
C PRO A 183 -66.34 -16.29 21.63
N GLU A 184 -66.74 -16.04 20.38
CA GLU A 184 -68.16 -15.99 20.04
C GLU A 184 -68.64 -17.45 19.85
N ASP A 185 -69.53 -17.85 20.75
CA ASP A 185 -70.60 -18.87 20.69
C ASP A 185 -70.45 -20.10 19.76
#